data_AF-A0A8T6DF91-F1
#
_entry.id   AF-A0A8T6DF91-F1
#
_cell.length_a   1.000
_cell.length_b   1.000
_cell.length_c   1.000
_cell.angle_alpha   90.00
_cell.angle_beta   90.00
_cell.angle_gamma   90.00
#
_symmetry.space_group_name_H-M   'P 1'
#
loop_
_entity.id
_entity.type
_entity.pdbx_description
1 polymer ?
#
loop_
_entity_poly.entity_id
_entity_poly.type
_entity_poly.pdbx_seq_one_letter_code
_entity_poly.pdbx_strand_id
1 'polypeptide(L)'
;MQTPRRSRSSSNPVRHLRDNLRSSPVLRFSDLRVLMSASFFDAIGFMGEQVAIGWLVLELTDDPFMVGVAIAMRMAPLFFLGIIAGTIADMVDRRLLIRALNMCMALLLIGIGTLIFNDLLQVWHLLAFSVLGGCIMAVHQSARQSLAFDVVGREYLMGGLAYVGLGMRLGGLVGSIVAGYLIKDAGADIAYWVLAGGYVVSTLLLSLIRSPGQASRSRQPILRNLREFADELRRNNPLLTLVIIVAATETLGFSSGAAFPSLARDVLD
;
A
#
# COMPACT_ATOMS: atom_id res chain seq x y z
N MET A 1 55.97 26.95 -12.98
CA MET A 1 54.52 26.75 -12.74
C MET A 1 54.11 25.40 -13.32
N GLN A 2 54.01 24.36 -12.51
CA GLN A 2 53.50 23.04 -12.90
C GLN A 2 52.20 22.79 -12.13
N THR A 3 51.11 22.59 -12.85
CA THR A 3 49.81 22.21 -12.30
C THR A 3 49.78 20.70 -12.02
N PRO A 4 49.36 20.23 -10.84
CA PRO A 4 49.22 18.81 -10.61
C PRO A 4 47.88 18.30 -11.18
N ARG A 5 47.97 17.34 -12.11
CA ARG A 5 46.86 16.55 -12.63
C ARG A 5 46.18 15.79 -11.47
N ARG A 6 44.91 16.10 -11.20
CA ARG A 6 44.05 15.28 -10.32
C ARG A 6 43.76 13.95 -11.01
N SER A 7 44.18 12.85 -10.39
CA SER A 7 43.79 11.49 -10.75
C SER A 7 42.29 11.30 -10.50
N ARG A 8 41.55 10.95 -11.56
CA ARG A 8 40.16 10.52 -11.46
C ARG A 8 40.13 9.11 -10.89
N SER A 9 39.82 8.99 -9.60
CA SER A 9 39.45 7.71 -8.98
C SER A 9 38.17 7.19 -9.63
N SER A 10 38.26 6.07 -10.34
CA SER A 10 37.10 5.32 -10.85
C SER A 10 36.39 4.61 -9.69
N SER A 11 35.61 5.37 -8.93
CA SER A 11 34.71 4.84 -7.92
C SER A 11 33.66 3.95 -8.57
N ASN A 12 33.79 2.63 -8.42
CA ASN A 12 32.85 1.64 -8.95
C ASN A 12 31.50 1.78 -8.21
N PRO A 13 30.44 2.27 -8.88
CA PRO A 13 29.19 2.67 -8.21
C PRO A 13 28.49 1.50 -7.50
N VAL A 14 28.68 0.27 -7.99
CA VAL A 14 28.10 -0.95 -7.41
C VAL A 14 28.72 -1.27 -6.04
N ARG A 15 30.01 -0.96 -5.85
CA ARG A 15 30.71 -1.22 -4.58
C ARG A 15 30.28 -0.23 -3.50
N HIS A 16 30.12 1.05 -3.86
CA HIS A 16 29.58 2.07 -2.96
C HIS A 16 28.13 1.80 -2.54
N LEU A 17 27.29 1.25 -3.43
CA LEU A 17 25.95 0.82 -3.06
C LEU A 17 25.96 -0.33 -2.04
N ARG A 18 26.80 -1.36 -2.25
CA ARG A 18 26.92 -2.49 -1.29
C ARG A 18 27.47 -2.04 0.07
N ASP A 19 28.46 -1.15 0.07
CA ASP A 19 29.06 -0.64 1.30
C ASP A 19 28.09 0.30 2.05
N ASN A 20 27.28 1.12 1.34
CA ASN A 20 26.20 1.93 1.94
C ASN A 20 25.04 1.08 2.47
N LEU A 21 24.67 -0.01 1.78
CA LEU A 21 23.64 -0.94 2.27
C LEU A 21 24.11 -1.69 3.54
N ARG A 22 25.40 -2.04 3.63
CA ARG A 22 25.98 -2.69 4.82
C ARG A 22 26.27 -1.72 5.97
N SER A 23 26.47 -0.43 5.68
CA SER A 23 26.75 0.61 6.68
C SER A 23 25.54 1.46 7.07
N SER A 24 24.36 1.23 6.46
CA SER A 24 23.15 1.97 6.79
C SER A 24 22.78 1.75 8.27
N PRO A 25 22.81 2.79 9.13
CA PRO A 25 22.46 2.68 10.55
C PRO A 25 21.05 2.11 10.78
N VAL A 26 20.22 2.23 9.76
CA VAL A 26 18.78 1.93 9.73
C VAL A 26 18.49 0.42 9.72
N LEU A 27 19.35 -0.41 9.10
CA LEU A 27 19.21 -1.87 9.12
C LEU A 27 19.60 -2.51 10.47
N ARG A 28 20.18 -1.75 11.39
CA ARG A 28 20.48 -2.22 12.76
C ARG A 28 19.20 -2.39 13.60
N PHE A 29 18.10 -1.73 13.23
CA PHE A 29 16.82 -1.93 13.89
C PHE A 29 16.20 -3.26 13.45
N SER A 30 16.18 -4.24 14.35
CA SER A 30 15.57 -5.55 14.09
C SER A 30 14.11 -5.40 13.66
N ASP A 31 13.40 -4.48 14.30
CA ASP A 31 11.98 -4.22 14.07
C ASP A 31 11.71 -3.60 12.70
N LEU A 32 12.64 -2.83 12.13
CA LEU A 32 12.50 -2.32 10.77
C LEU A 32 12.58 -3.45 9.73
N ARG A 33 13.50 -4.41 9.93
CA ARG A 33 13.61 -5.56 9.02
C ARG A 33 12.33 -6.40 9.06
N VAL A 34 11.78 -6.60 10.25
CA VAL A 34 10.48 -7.28 10.43
C VAL A 34 9.36 -6.50 9.75
N LEU A 35 9.32 -5.16 9.91
CA LEU A 35 8.31 -4.30 9.28
C LEU A 35 8.42 -4.32 7.74
N MET A 36 9.65 -4.32 7.21
CA MET A 36 9.92 -4.47 5.78
C MET A 36 9.43 -5.82 5.26
N SER A 37 9.75 -6.93 5.95
CA SER A 37 9.28 -8.27 5.57
C SER A 37 7.75 -8.39 5.67
N ALA A 38 7.13 -7.86 6.72
CA ALA A 38 5.68 -7.81 6.84
C ALA A 38 5.04 -7.02 5.69
N SER A 39 5.63 -5.87 5.34
CA SER A 39 5.15 -5.04 4.22
C SER A 39 5.32 -5.72 2.86
N PHE A 40 6.31 -6.59 2.71
CA PHE A 40 6.48 -7.42 1.52
C PHE A 40 5.33 -8.42 1.38
N PHE A 41 5.03 -9.20 2.42
CA PHE A 41 3.94 -10.18 2.36
C PHE A 41 2.54 -9.54 2.29
N ASP A 42 2.36 -8.39 2.96
CA ASP A 42 1.17 -7.55 2.81
C ASP A 42 0.97 -7.11 1.36
N ALA A 43 2.03 -6.63 0.71
CA ALA A 43 1.97 -6.18 -0.67
C ALA A 43 1.72 -7.31 -1.67
N ILE A 44 2.10 -8.56 -1.36
CA ILE A 44 1.72 -9.73 -2.16
C ILE A 44 0.19 -9.83 -2.21
N GLY A 45 -0.46 -9.83 -1.06
CA GLY A 45 -1.91 -9.89 -0.95
C GLY A 45 -2.58 -8.71 -1.63
N PHE A 46 -2.11 -7.49 -1.35
CA PHE A 46 -2.73 -6.26 -1.86
C PHE A 46 -2.59 -6.06 -3.37
N MET A 47 -1.39 -6.18 -3.95
CA MET A 47 -1.24 -6.04 -5.40
C MET A 47 -1.77 -7.24 -6.17
N GLY A 48 -1.64 -8.45 -5.63
CA GLY A 48 -2.24 -9.61 -6.26
C GLY A 48 -3.75 -9.51 -6.32
N GLU A 49 -4.39 -9.04 -5.24
CA GLU A 49 -5.83 -8.76 -5.21
C GLU A 49 -6.23 -7.70 -6.24
N GLN A 50 -5.47 -6.59 -6.37
CA GLN A 50 -5.76 -5.58 -7.39
C GLN A 50 -5.84 -6.16 -8.81
N VAL A 51 -4.94 -7.09 -9.13
CA VAL A 51 -4.92 -7.74 -10.44
C VAL A 51 -6.13 -8.67 -10.57
N ALA A 52 -6.41 -9.44 -9.51
CA ALA A 52 -7.48 -10.44 -9.51
C ALA A 52 -8.88 -9.82 -9.60
N ILE A 53 -9.14 -8.71 -8.89
CA ILE A 53 -10.45 -8.06 -8.90
C ILE A 53 -10.76 -7.45 -10.28
N GLY A 54 -9.77 -6.85 -10.94
CA GLY A 54 -9.95 -6.29 -12.28
C GLY A 54 -10.33 -7.37 -13.30
N TRP A 55 -9.69 -8.53 -13.21
CA TRP A 55 -10.00 -9.70 -14.05
C TRP A 55 -11.40 -10.26 -13.77
N LEU A 56 -11.74 -10.53 -12.50
CA LEU A 56 -13.03 -11.14 -12.13
C LEU A 56 -14.23 -10.25 -12.45
N VAL A 57 -14.10 -8.93 -12.28
CA VAL A 57 -15.20 -8.02 -12.66
C VAL A 57 -15.42 -8.09 -14.18
N LEU A 58 -14.34 -8.04 -14.97
CA LEU A 58 -14.45 -8.16 -16.42
C LEU A 58 -15.04 -9.49 -16.85
N GLU A 59 -14.62 -10.60 -16.24
CA GLU A 59 -15.13 -11.94 -16.54
C GLU A 59 -16.61 -12.10 -16.21
N LEU A 60 -17.10 -11.46 -15.15
CA LEU A 60 -18.51 -11.53 -14.74
C LEU A 60 -19.44 -10.56 -15.49
N THR A 61 -18.95 -9.39 -15.91
CA THR A 61 -19.79 -8.35 -16.54
C THR A 61 -19.59 -8.21 -18.04
N ASP A 62 -18.46 -8.70 -18.58
CA ASP A 62 -17.98 -8.42 -19.94
C ASP A 62 -17.96 -6.91 -20.29
N ASP A 63 -17.79 -6.07 -19.26
CA ASP A 63 -17.90 -4.61 -19.36
C ASP A 63 -16.70 -3.91 -18.70
N PRO A 64 -15.80 -3.31 -19.49
CA PRO A 64 -14.68 -2.52 -18.98
C PRO A 64 -15.11 -1.33 -18.10
N PHE A 65 -16.31 -0.77 -18.31
CA PHE A 65 -16.82 0.31 -17.47
C PHE A 65 -17.01 -0.17 -16.02
N MET A 66 -17.52 -1.38 -15.82
CA MET A 66 -17.71 -1.96 -14.48
C MET A 66 -16.39 -2.22 -13.75
N VAL A 67 -15.32 -2.55 -14.48
CA VAL A 67 -13.96 -2.61 -13.91
C VAL A 67 -13.55 -1.24 -13.38
N GLY A 68 -13.78 -0.18 -14.15
CA GLY A 68 -13.56 1.20 -13.72
C GLY A 68 -14.36 1.56 -12.47
N VAL A 69 -15.64 1.17 -12.42
CA VAL A 69 -16.51 1.37 -11.24
C VAL A 69 -15.96 0.65 -10.02
N ALA A 70 -15.56 -0.62 -10.14
CA ALA A 70 -15.01 -1.40 -9.03
C ALA A 70 -13.72 -0.78 -8.46
N ILE A 71 -12.83 -0.30 -9.34
CA ILE A 71 -11.60 0.40 -8.93
C ILE A 71 -11.94 1.75 -8.27
N ALA A 72 -12.87 2.52 -8.84
CA ALA A 72 -13.32 3.80 -8.29
C ALA A 72 -13.95 3.62 -6.90
N MET A 73 -14.79 2.59 -6.71
CA MET A 73 -15.36 2.25 -5.40
C MET A 73 -14.30 1.86 -4.38
N ARG A 74 -13.18 1.27 -4.80
CA ARG A 74 -12.05 0.97 -3.91
C ARG A 74 -11.24 2.20 -3.52
N MET A 75 -11.15 3.19 -4.39
CA MET A 75 -10.46 4.46 -4.10
C MET A 75 -11.32 5.46 -3.35
N ALA A 76 -12.64 5.41 -3.50
CA ALA A 76 -13.57 6.37 -2.89
C ALA A 76 -13.39 6.49 -1.36
N PRO A 77 -13.28 5.41 -0.57
CA PRO A 77 -13.09 5.51 0.87
C PRO A 77 -11.80 6.24 1.26
N LEU A 78 -10.73 6.14 0.47
CA LEU A 78 -9.48 6.86 0.75
C LEU A 78 -9.71 8.38 0.75
N PHE A 79 -10.53 8.87 -0.19
CA PHE A 79 -10.86 10.28 -0.30
C PHE A 79 -11.72 10.78 0.86
N PHE A 80 -12.78 10.04 1.23
CA PHE A 80 -13.71 10.46 2.28
C PHE A 80 -13.20 10.17 3.70
N LEU A 81 -12.49 9.07 3.89
CA LEU A 81 -12.04 8.59 5.20
C LEU A 81 -10.59 8.92 5.50
N GLY A 82 -9.81 9.51 4.59
CA GLY A 82 -8.37 9.75 4.81
C GLY A 82 -8.05 10.52 6.12
N ILE A 83 -8.86 11.53 6.45
CA ILE A 83 -8.73 12.30 7.70
C ILE A 83 -9.08 11.44 8.93
N ILE A 84 -10.16 10.67 8.84
CA ILE A 84 -10.65 9.80 9.92
C ILE A 84 -9.65 8.66 10.16
N ALA A 85 -9.10 8.11 9.08
CA ALA A 85 -8.09 7.07 9.08
C ALA A 85 -6.84 7.47 9.85
N GLY A 86 -6.33 8.70 9.64
CA GLY A 86 -5.23 9.25 10.43
C GLY A 86 -5.55 9.33 11.92
N THR A 87 -6.77 9.76 12.25
CA THR A 87 -7.21 9.84 13.66
C THR A 87 -7.31 8.47 14.31
N ILE A 88 -7.90 7.48 13.62
CA ILE A 88 -7.98 6.09 14.11
C ILE A 88 -6.57 5.53 14.34
N ALA A 89 -5.66 5.77 13.40
CA ALA A 89 -4.26 5.34 13.48
C ALA A 89 -3.47 5.98 14.63
N ASP A 90 -3.92 7.13 15.14
CA ASP A 90 -3.31 7.80 16.28
C ASP A 90 -3.92 7.38 17.63
N MET A 91 -5.19 6.93 17.64
CA MET A 91 -5.89 6.57 18.87
C MET A 91 -5.66 5.13 19.33
N VAL A 92 -5.36 4.23 18.40
CA VAL A 92 -5.22 2.78 18.66
C VAL A 92 -3.75 2.38 18.59
N ASP A 93 -3.35 1.32 19.31
CA ASP A 93 -2.06 0.69 19.08
C ASP A 93 -1.95 0.27 17.61
N ARG A 94 -1.02 0.89 16.89
CA ARG A 94 -0.84 0.75 15.45
C ARG A 94 -0.51 -0.68 15.03
N ARG A 95 0.21 -1.43 15.88
CA ARG A 95 0.52 -2.84 15.61
C ARG A 95 -0.74 -3.70 15.71
N LEU A 96 -1.55 -3.48 16.74
CA LEU A 96 -2.82 -4.20 16.87
C LEU A 96 -3.80 -3.83 15.75
N LEU A 97 -3.87 -2.55 15.40
CA LEU A 97 -4.71 -2.04 14.32
C LEU A 97 -4.34 -2.68 12.99
N ILE A 98 -3.05 -2.64 12.60
CA ILE A 98 -2.60 -3.25 11.34
C ILE A 98 -2.87 -4.76 11.33
N ARG A 99 -2.61 -5.47 12.44
CA ARG A 99 -2.90 -6.91 12.54
C ARG A 99 -4.39 -7.21 12.35
N ALA A 100 -5.26 -6.41 12.97
CA ALA A 100 -6.70 -6.55 12.80
C ALA A 100 -7.14 -6.29 11.35
N LEU A 101 -6.62 -5.23 10.72
CA LEU A 101 -6.90 -4.90 9.32
C LEU A 101 -6.45 -6.00 8.36
N ASN A 102 -5.25 -6.56 8.56
CA ASN A 102 -4.74 -7.67 7.75
C ASN A 102 -5.60 -8.93 7.90
N MET A 103 -6.04 -9.25 9.11
CA MET A 103 -6.94 -10.38 9.33
C MET A 103 -8.33 -10.15 8.71
N CYS A 104 -8.87 -8.93 8.81
CA CYS A 104 -10.10 -8.58 8.11
C CYS A 104 -9.95 -8.76 6.59
N MET A 105 -8.83 -8.31 6.02
CA MET A 105 -8.56 -8.51 4.60
C MET A 105 -8.43 -9.98 4.23
N ALA A 106 -7.68 -10.77 5.01
CA ALA A 106 -7.56 -12.20 4.80
C ALA A 106 -8.94 -12.89 4.80
N LEU A 107 -9.82 -12.55 5.74
CA LEU A 107 -11.18 -13.08 5.80
C LEU A 107 -12.03 -12.69 4.60
N LEU A 108 -11.92 -11.44 4.13
CA LEU A 108 -12.62 -10.99 2.93
C LEU A 108 -12.13 -11.75 1.69
N LEU A 109 -10.82 -11.92 1.53
CA LEU A 109 -10.25 -12.69 0.41
C LEU A 109 -10.67 -14.16 0.48
N ILE A 110 -10.65 -14.77 1.66
CA ILE A 110 -11.13 -16.14 1.86
C ILE A 110 -12.60 -16.25 1.46
N GLY A 111 -13.44 -15.30 1.91
CA GLY A 111 -14.86 -15.25 1.57
C GLY A 111 -15.10 -15.16 0.06
N ILE A 112 -14.38 -14.28 -0.65
CA ILE A 112 -14.46 -14.19 -2.12
C ILE A 112 -14.00 -15.50 -2.77
N GLY A 113 -12.86 -16.07 -2.36
CA GLY A 113 -12.38 -17.36 -2.88
C GLY A 113 -13.39 -18.49 -2.66
N THR A 114 -14.06 -18.52 -1.51
CA THR A 114 -15.12 -19.50 -1.22
C THR A 114 -16.37 -19.28 -2.06
N LEU A 115 -16.77 -18.02 -2.31
CA LEU A 115 -17.89 -17.74 -3.23
C LEU A 115 -17.60 -18.19 -4.65
N ILE A 116 -16.36 -18.01 -5.12
CA ILE A 116 -15.91 -18.50 -6.44
C ILE A 116 -15.98 -20.03 -6.47
N PHE A 117 -15.41 -20.70 -5.48
CA PHE A 117 -15.39 -22.17 -5.41
C PHE A 117 -16.78 -22.82 -5.44
N ASN A 118 -17.81 -22.13 -4.94
CA ASN A 118 -19.19 -22.63 -4.93
C ASN A 118 -20.03 -22.13 -6.13
N ASP A 119 -19.43 -21.43 -7.10
CA ASP A 119 -20.12 -20.79 -8.22
C ASP A 119 -21.22 -19.79 -7.79
N LEU A 120 -21.06 -19.18 -6.61
CA LEU A 120 -22.00 -18.21 -6.03
C LEU A 120 -21.54 -16.75 -6.19
N LEU A 121 -20.37 -16.53 -6.81
CA LEU A 121 -19.83 -15.18 -6.98
C LEU A 121 -20.74 -14.35 -7.89
N GLN A 122 -21.02 -13.13 -7.44
CA GLN A 122 -21.79 -12.14 -8.19
C GLN A 122 -21.08 -10.79 -8.12
N VAL A 123 -21.31 -9.94 -9.11
CA VAL A 123 -20.65 -8.63 -9.27
C VAL A 123 -20.78 -7.76 -8.03
N TRP A 124 -21.95 -7.75 -7.37
CA TRP A 124 -22.15 -6.93 -6.16
C TRP A 124 -21.26 -7.36 -4.99
N HIS A 125 -20.87 -8.64 -4.89
CA HIS A 125 -19.91 -9.10 -3.88
C HIS A 125 -18.55 -8.44 -4.10
N LEU A 126 -18.10 -8.32 -5.35
CA LEU A 126 -16.85 -7.64 -5.71
C LEU A 126 -16.93 -6.13 -5.46
N LEU A 127 -18.08 -5.51 -5.74
CA LEU A 127 -18.29 -4.08 -5.44
C LEU A 127 -18.29 -3.81 -3.92
N ALA A 128 -18.98 -4.66 -3.14
CA ALA A 128 -18.97 -4.56 -1.68
C ALA A 128 -17.56 -4.79 -1.12
N PHE A 129 -16.85 -5.79 -1.66
CA PHE A 129 -15.45 -6.05 -1.35
C PHE A 129 -14.56 -4.83 -1.66
N SER A 130 -14.72 -4.20 -2.83
CA SER A 130 -13.98 -2.98 -3.20
C SER A 130 -14.16 -1.87 -2.16
N VAL A 131 -15.39 -1.58 -1.73
CA VAL A 131 -15.66 -0.54 -0.73
C VAL A 131 -15.02 -0.89 0.61
N LEU A 132 -15.23 -2.11 1.10
CA LEU A 132 -14.66 -2.56 2.37
C LEU A 132 -13.13 -2.54 2.33
N GLY A 133 -12.55 -2.96 1.21
CA GLY A 133 -11.11 -2.93 1.01
C GLY A 133 -10.53 -1.54 0.91
N GLY A 134 -11.24 -0.60 0.28
CA GLY A 134 -10.88 0.82 0.29
C GLY A 134 -10.86 1.40 1.69
N CYS A 135 -11.86 1.08 2.53
CA CYS A 135 -11.90 1.51 3.93
C CYS A 135 -10.70 0.97 4.72
N ILE A 136 -10.39 -0.32 4.56
CA ILE A 136 -9.24 -0.96 5.20
C ILE A 136 -7.93 -0.31 4.73
N MET A 137 -7.77 -0.10 3.42
CA MET A 137 -6.58 0.51 2.81
C MET A 137 -6.30 1.90 3.39
N ALA A 138 -7.33 2.73 3.53
CA ALA A 138 -7.19 4.09 4.07
C ALA A 138 -6.57 4.09 5.47
N VAL A 139 -7.12 3.28 6.38
CA VAL A 139 -6.62 3.16 7.76
C VAL A 139 -5.26 2.48 7.81
N HIS A 140 -5.07 1.44 7.01
CA HIS A 140 -3.84 0.66 6.96
C HIS A 140 -2.63 1.50 6.53
N GLN A 141 -2.81 2.35 5.51
CA GLN A 141 -1.75 3.23 5.01
C GLN A 141 -1.29 4.23 6.08
N SER A 142 -2.21 4.90 6.76
CA SER A 142 -1.90 5.83 7.85
C SER A 142 -1.23 5.12 9.03
N ALA A 143 -1.79 3.99 9.47
CA ALA A 143 -1.24 3.21 10.58
C ALA A 143 0.20 2.74 10.30
N ARG A 144 0.49 2.31 9.07
CA ARG A 144 1.84 1.86 8.67
C ARG A 144 2.86 3.01 8.64
N GLN A 145 2.47 4.19 8.16
CA GLN A 145 3.37 5.36 8.17
C GLN A 145 3.72 5.76 9.61
N SER A 146 2.74 5.77 10.51
CA SER A 146 2.97 6.07 11.93
C SER A 146 3.77 4.96 12.63
N LEU A 147 3.54 3.67 12.31
CA LEU A 147 4.35 2.58 12.85
C LEU A 147 5.80 2.65 12.36
N ALA A 148 6.03 3.00 11.10
CA ALA A 148 7.38 3.20 10.58
C ALA A 148 8.09 4.32 11.37
N PHE A 149 7.40 5.41 11.67
CA PHE A 149 7.91 6.48 12.53
C PHE A 149 8.25 5.99 13.94
N ASP A 150 7.38 5.19 14.57
CA ASP A 150 7.64 4.62 15.90
C ASP A 150 8.86 3.69 15.92
N VAL A 151 9.10 2.95 14.84
CA VAL A 151 10.19 1.97 14.74
C VAL A 151 11.55 2.61 14.53
N VAL A 152 11.65 3.65 13.67
CA VAL A 152 12.94 4.24 13.28
C VAL A 152 13.22 5.63 13.88
N GLY A 153 12.18 6.28 14.43
CA GLY A 153 12.27 7.65 14.93
C GLY A 153 12.39 8.72 13.84
N ARG A 154 12.29 9.99 14.24
CA ARG A 154 12.27 11.14 13.31
C ARG A 154 13.54 11.26 12.46
N GLU A 155 14.70 10.98 13.03
CA GLU A 155 16.01 11.14 12.38
C GLU A 155 16.20 10.19 11.19
N TYR A 156 15.65 8.98 11.28
CA TYR A 156 15.83 7.93 10.27
C TYR A 156 14.57 7.65 9.45
N LEU A 157 13.51 8.45 9.61
CA LEU A 157 12.20 8.21 8.98
C LEU A 157 12.28 8.02 7.47
N MET A 158 12.97 8.90 6.76
CA MET A 158 13.09 8.82 5.30
C MET A 158 13.80 7.54 4.85
N GLY A 159 14.86 7.14 5.56
CA GLY A 159 15.55 5.87 5.30
C GLY A 159 14.64 4.66 5.60
N GLY A 160 13.93 4.68 6.72
CA GLY A 160 13.00 3.62 7.11
C GLY A 160 11.85 3.44 6.12
N LEU A 161 11.23 4.53 5.70
CA LEU A 161 10.16 4.53 4.69
C LEU A 161 10.68 4.04 3.33
N ALA A 162 11.93 4.34 2.96
CA ALA A 162 12.52 3.81 1.74
C ALA A 162 12.65 2.27 1.78
N TYR A 163 13.07 1.69 2.90
CA TYR A 163 13.13 0.23 3.07
C TYR A 163 11.75 -0.43 3.08
N VAL A 164 10.80 0.15 3.80
CA VAL A 164 9.40 -0.33 3.80
C VAL A 164 8.83 -0.29 2.38
N GLY A 165 9.03 0.83 1.67
CA GLY A 165 8.61 0.99 0.28
C GLY A 165 9.29 0.01 -0.67
N LEU A 166 10.56 -0.32 -0.46
CA LEU A 166 11.26 -1.37 -1.21
C LEU A 166 10.60 -2.74 -1.00
N GLY A 167 10.31 -3.10 0.25
CA GLY A 167 9.59 -4.32 0.59
C GLY A 167 8.24 -4.40 -0.12
N MET A 168 7.47 -3.32 -0.10
CA MET A 168 6.18 -3.25 -0.80
C MET A 168 6.29 -3.39 -2.31
N ARG A 169 7.26 -2.74 -2.96
CA ARG A 169 7.43 -2.83 -4.42
C ARG A 169 7.79 -4.25 -4.84
N LEU A 170 8.69 -4.90 -4.11
CA LEU A 170 9.07 -6.29 -4.35
C LEU A 170 7.91 -7.24 -4.10
N GLY A 171 7.20 -7.07 -2.99
CA GLY A 171 6.03 -7.88 -2.65
C GLY A 171 4.92 -7.70 -3.67
N GLY A 172 4.71 -6.47 -4.12
CA GLY A 172 3.73 -6.14 -5.14
C GLY A 172 4.01 -6.82 -6.48
N LEU A 173 5.27 -6.78 -6.94
CA LEU A 173 5.72 -7.50 -8.14
C LEU A 173 5.42 -9.00 -8.02
N VAL A 174 5.81 -9.61 -6.91
CA VAL A 174 5.58 -11.05 -6.65
C VAL A 174 4.08 -11.35 -6.60
N GLY A 175 3.31 -10.52 -5.90
CA GLY A 175 1.85 -10.66 -5.79
C GLY A 175 1.14 -10.62 -7.11
N SER A 176 1.45 -9.65 -7.98
CA SER A 176 0.84 -9.56 -9.31
C SER A 176 1.18 -10.75 -10.20
N ILE A 177 2.43 -11.24 -10.17
CA ILE A 177 2.84 -12.43 -10.92
C ILE A 177 2.13 -13.68 -10.41
N VAL A 178 2.11 -13.87 -9.09
CA VAL A 178 1.45 -15.02 -8.44
C VAL A 178 -0.05 -15.01 -8.72
N ALA A 179 -0.71 -13.86 -8.62
CA ALA A 179 -2.13 -13.73 -8.90
C ALA A 179 -2.44 -14.08 -10.37
N GLY A 180 -1.75 -13.47 -11.33
CA GLY A 180 -1.98 -13.76 -12.75
C GLY A 180 -1.71 -15.22 -13.12
N TYR A 181 -0.65 -15.81 -12.57
CA TYR A 181 -0.32 -17.21 -12.78
C TYR A 181 -1.37 -18.16 -12.18
N LEU A 182 -1.77 -17.94 -10.93
CA LEU A 182 -2.75 -18.78 -10.25
C LEU A 182 -4.14 -18.68 -10.86
N ILE A 183 -4.59 -17.49 -11.24
CA ILE A 183 -5.90 -17.32 -11.91
C ILE A 183 -5.95 -18.15 -13.20
N LYS A 184 -4.85 -18.14 -13.97
CA LYS A 184 -4.77 -18.88 -15.24
C LYS A 184 -4.72 -20.41 -15.04
N ASP A 185 -3.84 -20.89 -14.16
CA ASP A 185 -3.50 -22.32 -14.10
C ASP A 185 -4.27 -23.08 -13.01
N ALA A 186 -4.62 -22.41 -11.90
CA ALA A 186 -5.21 -23.02 -10.71
C ALA A 186 -6.63 -22.54 -10.41
N GLY A 187 -7.09 -21.46 -11.03
CA GLY A 187 -8.38 -20.83 -10.78
C GLY A 187 -8.30 -19.63 -9.82
N ALA A 188 -9.32 -18.79 -9.88
CA ALA A 188 -9.38 -17.55 -9.09
C ALA A 188 -9.66 -17.83 -7.60
N ASP A 189 -10.37 -18.89 -7.25
CA ASP A 189 -10.58 -19.35 -5.87
C ASP A 189 -9.25 -19.60 -5.13
N ILE A 190 -8.37 -20.41 -5.72
CA ILE A 190 -7.05 -20.73 -5.15
C ILE A 190 -6.19 -19.48 -5.10
N ALA A 191 -6.25 -18.62 -6.12
CA ALA A 191 -5.52 -17.35 -6.13
C ALA A 191 -5.91 -16.48 -4.91
N TYR A 192 -7.20 -16.29 -4.64
CA TYR A 192 -7.67 -15.50 -3.50
C TYR A 192 -7.25 -16.09 -2.15
N TRP A 193 -7.28 -17.41 -1.98
CA TRP A 193 -6.81 -18.06 -0.75
C TRP A 193 -5.30 -17.92 -0.53
N VAL A 194 -4.50 -18.05 -1.59
CA VAL A 194 -3.04 -17.83 -1.50
C VAL A 194 -2.73 -16.38 -1.15
N LEU A 195 -3.43 -15.42 -1.76
CA LEU A 195 -3.28 -13.99 -1.46
C LEU A 195 -3.69 -13.67 -0.02
N ALA A 196 -4.75 -14.31 0.51
CA ALA A 196 -5.11 -14.21 1.93
C ALA A 196 -3.98 -14.70 2.85
N GLY A 197 -3.27 -15.76 2.43
CA GLY A 197 -2.07 -16.23 3.10
C GLY A 197 -0.98 -15.16 3.26
N GLY A 198 -0.82 -14.26 2.29
CA GLY A 198 0.10 -13.11 2.37
C GLY A 198 -0.21 -12.20 3.56
N TYR A 199 -1.48 -11.84 3.75
CA TYR A 199 -1.92 -11.05 4.90
C TYR A 199 -1.75 -11.77 6.24
N VAL A 200 -1.99 -13.09 6.28
CA VAL A 200 -1.76 -13.91 7.48
C VAL A 200 -0.27 -13.94 7.84
N VAL A 201 0.61 -14.21 6.88
CA VAL A 201 2.06 -14.21 7.10
C VAL A 201 2.55 -12.83 7.55
N SER A 202 2.06 -11.75 6.92
CA SER A 202 2.35 -10.38 7.36
C SER A 202 1.94 -10.13 8.81
N THR A 203 0.75 -10.58 9.21
CA THR A 203 0.25 -10.47 10.59
C THR A 203 1.13 -11.22 11.59
N LEU A 204 1.60 -12.43 11.24
CA LEU A 204 2.51 -13.20 12.07
C LEU A 204 3.87 -12.50 12.21
N LEU A 205 4.41 -11.93 11.12
CA LEU A 205 5.66 -11.17 11.18
C LEU A 205 5.52 -9.90 12.04
N LEU A 206 4.42 -9.16 11.90
CA LEU A 206 4.15 -8.00 12.77
C LEU A 206 4.04 -8.38 14.25
N SER A 207 3.69 -9.63 14.56
CA SER A 207 3.70 -10.10 15.95
C SER A 207 5.11 -10.22 16.54
N LEU A 208 6.17 -10.17 15.73
CA LEU A 208 7.56 -10.20 16.18
C LEU A 208 8.12 -8.80 16.51
N ILE A 209 7.44 -7.72 16.09
CA ILE A 209 7.82 -6.34 16.42
C ILE A 209 7.62 -6.11 17.92
N ARG A 210 8.66 -5.58 18.58
CA ARG A 210 8.71 -5.35 20.04
C ARG A 210 8.59 -3.89 20.42
N SER A 211 8.93 -2.96 19.53
CA SER A 211 8.74 -1.54 19.73
C SER A 211 7.27 -1.23 20.04
N PRO A 212 6.97 -0.47 21.09
CA PRO A 212 5.60 -0.09 21.42
C PRO A 212 5.04 0.81 20.31
N GLY A 213 3.93 0.42 19.69
CA GLY A 213 3.15 1.31 18.84
C GLY A 213 2.53 2.38 19.75
N GLN A 214 3.04 3.60 19.73
CA GLN A 214 2.58 4.62 20.66
C GLN A 214 1.24 5.19 20.21
N ALA A 215 0.14 4.84 20.89
CA ALA A 215 -1.10 5.61 20.73
C ALA A 215 -0.85 7.05 21.21
N SER A 216 -1.06 8.04 20.33
CA SER A 216 -0.95 9.45 20.71
C SER A 216 -2.08 9.78 21.68
N ARG A 217 -1.74 10.18 22.91
CA ARG A 217 -2.73 10.63 23.91
C ARG A 217 -3.35 12.00 23.58
N SER A 218 -2.97 12.63 22.47
CA SER A 218 -3.48 13.93 22.05
C SER A 218 -4.94 13.82 21.58
N ARG A 219 -5.88 14.02 22.52
CA ARG A 219 -7.33 14.11 22.27
C ARG A 219 -7.73 15.45 21.63
N GLN A 220 -7.00 15.94 20.62
CA GLN A 220 -7.47 17.14 19.92
C GLN A 220 -8.63 16.74 18.98
N PRO A 221 -9.78 17.42 19.05
CA PRO A 221 -10.94 17.06 18.24
C PRO A 221 -10.65 17.24 16.74
N ILE A 222 -11.01 16.25 15.93
CA ILE A 222 -10.78 16.18 14.47
C ILE A 222 -11.20 17.47 13.77
N LEU A 223 -12.38 17.99 14.13
CA LEU A 223 -12.94 19.23 13.59
C LEU A 223 -12.03 20.44 13.83
N ARG A 224 -11.31 20.47 14.96
CA ARG A 224 -10.35 21.53 15.26
C ARG A 224 -9.10 21.41 14.39
N ASN A 225 -8.53 20.21 14.26
CA ASN A 225 -7.37 19.98 13.38
C ASN A 225 -7.71 20.29 11.91
N LEU A 226 -8.92 19.95 11.46
CA LEU A 226 -9.39 20.29 10.12
C LEU A 226 -9.56 21.78 9.91
N ARG A 227 -10.09 22.48 10.91
CA ARG A 227 -10.24 23.93 10.86
C ARG A 227 -8.87 24.62 10.89
N GLU A 228 -7.95 24.17 11.73
CA GLU A 228 -6.57 24.66 11.78
C GLU A 228 -5.85 24.40 10.45
N PHE A 229 -5.98 23.21 9.84
CA PHE A 229 -5.41 22.91 8.52
C PHE A 229 -6.03 23.77 7.40
N ALA A 230 -7.35 23.96 7.41
CA ALA A 230 -8.04 24.81 6.44
C ALA A 230 -7.65 26.29 6.59
N ASP A 231 -7.50 26.77 7.82
CA ASP A 231 -7.03 28.12 8.12
C ASP A 231 -5.55 28.29 7.72
N GLU A 232 -4.71 27.27 7.92
CA GLU A 232 -3.30 27.28 7.53
C GLU A 232 -3.13 27.27 6.00
N LEU A 233 -3.92 26.46 5.28
CA LEU A 233 -3.96 26.45 3.81
C LEU A 233 -4.37 27.81 3.24
N ARG A 234 -5.34 28.48 3.87
CA ARG A 234 -5.79 29.82 3.46
C ARG A 234 -4.77 30.90 3.76
N ARG A 235 -3.95 30.72 4.80
CA ARG A 235 -2.90 31.67 5.19
C ARG A 235 -1.60 31.49 4.40
N ASN A 236 -1.30 30.26 3.96
CA ASN A 236 -0.04 29.91 3.33
C ASN A 236 -0.24 29.52 1.85
N ASN A 237 -0.25 30.53 0.98
CA ASN A 237 -0.42 30.37 -0.48
C ASN A 237 0.57 29.37 -1.13
N PRO A 238 1.87 29.32 -0.73
CA PRO A 238 2.78 28.28 -1.19
C PRO A 238 2.32 26.85 -0.83
N LEU A 239 1.81 26.64 0.38
CA LEU A 239 1.31 25.34 0.83
C LEU A 239 0.06 24.93 0.04
N LEU A 240 -0.87 25.86 -0.18
CA LEU A 240 -2.06 25.62 -0.98
C LEU A 240 -1.70 25.25 -2.44
N THR A 241 -0.75 25.97 -3.03
CA THR A 241 -0.25 25.68 -4.38
C THR A 241 0.35 24.27 -4.45
N LEU A 242 1.16 23.88 -3.46
CA LEU A 242 1.71 22.52 -3.37
C LEU A 242 0.62 21.45 -3.28
N VAL A 243 -0.39 21.66 -2.43
CA VAL A 243 -1.51 20.70 -2.27
C VAL A 243 -2.29 20.56 -3.58
N ILE A 244 -2.58 21.66 -4.26
CA ILE A 244 -3.30 21.64 -5.55
C ILE A 244 -2.48 20.93 -6.63
N ILE A 245 -1.19 21.24 -6.74
CA ILE A 245 -0.31 20.61 -7.73
C ILE A 245 -0.22 19.11 -7.47
N VAL A 246 -0.05 18.67 -6.22
CA VAL A 246 0.00 17.25 -5.86
C VAL A 246 -1.34 16.59 -6.18
N ALA A 247 -2.47 17.17 -5.77
CA ALA A 247 -3.79 16.61 -6.04
C ALA A 247 -4.07 16.48 -7.56
N ALA A 248 -3.73 17.50 -8.34
CA ALA A 248 -3.85 17.47 -9.79
C ALA A 248 -2.94 16.39 -10.41
N THR A 249 -1.69 16.30 -9.96
CA THR A 249 -0.72 15.33 -10.47
C THR A 249 -1.14 13.90 -10.15
N GLU A 250 -1.61 13.64 -8.95
CA GLU A 250 -2.07 12.31 -8.51
C GLU A 250 -3.37 11.89 -9.23
N THR A 251 -4.35 12.80 -9.31
CA THR A 251 -5.65 12.52 -9.95
C THR A 251 -5.50 12.28 -11.46
N LEU A 252 -4.67 13.07 -12.14
CA LEU A 252 -4.49 12.96 -13.59
C LEU A 252 -3.42 11.92 -13.97
N GLY A 253 -2.39 11.72 -13.13
CA GLY A 253 -1.26 10.83 -13.42
C GLY A 253 -1.60 9.34 -13.34
N PHE A 254 -2.37 8.93 -12.32
CA PHE A 254 -2.77 7.52 -12.14
C PHE A 254 -3.95 7.08 -13.02
N SER A 255 -4.65 8.02 -13.66
CA SER A 255 -5.72 7.72 -14.63
C SER A 255 -5.22 6.94 -15.86
N SER A 256 -3.91 6.87 -16.08
CA SER A 256 -3.29 6.05 -17.13
C SER A 256 -3.38 4.54 -16.88
N GLY A 257 -3.49 4.11 -15.61
CA GLY A 257 -3.55 2.68 -15.24
C GLY A 257 -4.79 1.94 -15.75
N ALA A 258 -5.94 2.63 -15.79
CA ALA A 258 -7.21 2.07 -16.24
C ALA A 258 -7.33 1.94 -17.78
N ALA A 259 -6.48 2.64 -18.53
CA ALA A 259 -6.50 2.64 -19.99
C ALA A 259 -5.65 1.52 -20.62
N PHE A 260 -4.72 0.92 -19.86
CA PHE A 260 -3.85 -0.13 -20.40
C PHE A 260 -4.57 -1.39 -20.88
N PRO A 261 -5.62 -1.91 -20.21
CA PRO A 261 -6.33 -3.11 -20.69
C PRO A 261 -7.06 -2.87 -22.03
N SER A 262 -7.65 -1.69 -22.24
CA SER A 262 -8.31 -1.36 -23.51
C SER A 262 -7.31 -1.07 -24.63
N LEU A 263 -6.22 -0.33 -24.34
CA LEU A 263 -5.14 -0.08 -25.32
C LEU A 263 -4.39 -1.35 -25.73
N ALA A 264 -4.21 -2.30 -24.81
CA ALA A 264 -3.60 -3.59 -25.14
C ALA A 264 -4.49 -4.43 -26.05
N ARG A 265 -5.82 -4.32 -25.92
CA ARG A 265 -6.78 -4.97 -26.80
C ARG A 265 -6.75 -4.38 -28.22
N ASP A 266 -6.73 -3.05 -28.34
CA ASP A 266 -6.78 -2.36 -29.64
C ASP A 266 -5.49 -2.46 -30.48
N VAL A 267 -4.35 -2.81 -29.87
CA VAL A 267 -3.04 -2.91 -30.56
C VAL A 267 -2.64 -4.37 -30.86
N LEU A 268 -3.27 -5.35 -30.20
CA LEU A 268 -2.98 -6.79 -30.37
C LEU A 268 -3.96 -7.51 -31.33
N ASP A 269 -5.00 -6.82 -31.80
CA ASP A 269 -5.85 -7.22 -32.94
C ASP A 269 -5.33 -6.60 -34.24
#